data_AF-A0A2E8Q808-F1
#
_entry.id   AF-A0A2E8Q808-F1
#
_cell.length_a   1.000
_cell.length_b   1.000
_cell.length_c   1.000
_cell.angle_alpha   90.00
_cell.angle_beta   90.00
_cell.angle_gamma   90.00
#
_symmetry.space_group_name_H-M   'P 1'
#
loop_
_entity.id
_entity.type
_entity.pdbx_description
1 polymer ?
#
loop_
_entity_poly.entity_id
_entity_poly.type
_entity_poly.pdbx_seq_one_letter_code
_entity_poly.pdbx_strand_id
1 'polypeptide(L)'
;MKPFKVLLLFLFIFCSSVTTYTYGIEVDNDRDTVDSKLVINIENSFSNEEVKITVQSFPNNDNNIESYNLVFDMKFREDYESEFTGICVGPKWEGFGSGEFSITLEKSKNFKSSISGIRDSSTNDRCDNYFYYLRNLEINLSNGEKYLVGVATDYADSYPDAPYIWKQNKLNQIEVIGTSNIEKYSINFELSN
;
A
#
# COMPACT_ATOMS: atom_id res chain seq x y z
N MET A 1 8.82 60.94 19.75
CA MET A 1 8.14 59.64 19.55
C MET A 1 8.97 58.82 18.58
N LYS A 2 9.48 57.64 18.98
CA LYS A 2 10.26 56.75 18.10
C LYS A 2 9.31 55.85 17.31
N PRO A 3 9.60 55.52 16.03
CA PRO A 3 8.70 54.71 15.22
C PRO A 3 8.80 53.24 15.68
N PHE A 4 7.64 52.65 15.91
CA PHE A 4 7.47 51.24 16.24
C PHE A 4 7.72 50.43 14.96
N LYS A 5 8.84 49.69 14.88
CA LYS A 5 9.09 48.73 13.80
C LYS A 5 8.22 47.50 14.07
N VAL A 6 7.08 47.40 13.39
CA VAL A 6 6.29 46.16 13.36
C VAL A 6 7.01 45.20 12.42
N LEU A 7 7.71 44.22 12.98
CA LEU A 7 8.23 43.08 12.24
C LEU A 7 7.02 42.17 11.92
N LEU A 8 6.52 42.22 10.69
CA LEU A 8 5.48 41.31 10.23
C LEU A 8 6.11 39.92 10.04
N LEU A 9 5.93 39.03 11.01
CA LEU A 9 6.35 37.64 10.90
C LEU A 9 5.39 36.93 9.94
N PHE A 10 5.75 36.82 8.67
CA PHE A 10 5.06 35.94 7.73
C PHE A 10 5.34 34.49 8.15
N LEU A 11 4.42 33.89 8.91
CA LEU A 11 4.33 32.45 9.09
C LEU A 11 3.88 31.85 7.76
N PHE A 12 4.83 31.44 6.94
CA PHE A 12 4.54 30.54 5.81
C PHE A 12 4.07 29.21 6.38
N ILE A 13 2.75 29.01 6.43
CA ILE A 13 2.17 27.70 6.70
C ILE A 13 2.41 26.88 5.43
N PHE A 14 3.48 26.08 5.41
CA PHE A 14 3.71 25.12 4.34
C PHE A 14 2.61 24.06 4.41
N CYS A 15 1.69 24.09 3.45
CA CYS A 15 0.60 23.13 3.35
C CYS A 15 1.12 21.90 2.60
N SER A 16 1.41 20.80 3.31
CA SER A 16 1.56 19.48 2.70
C SER A 16 0.18 18.93 2.38
N SER A 17 0.00 18.38 1.18
CA SER A 17 -1.22 17.66 0.81
C SER A 17 -1.14 16.22 1.28
N VAL A 18 -2.19 15.75 1.96
CA VAL A 18 -2.34 14.33 2.34
C VAL A 18 -3.54 13.76 1.61
N THR A 19 -3.32 12.69 0.84
CA THR A 19 -4.39 11.90 0.21
C THR A 19 -4.56 10.61 0.98
N THR A 20 -5.80 10.24 1.30
CA THR A 20 -6.12 9.04 2.08
C THR A 20 -7.01 8.09 1.28
N TYR A 21 -6.58 6.84 1.17
CA TYR A 21 -7.37 5.72 0.65
C TYR A 21 -7.75 4.80 1.81
N THR A 22 -8.94 4.20 1.74
CA THR A 22 -9.48 3.36 2.80
C THR A 22 -10.20 2.16 2.18
N TYR A 23 -9.84 0.97 2.63
CA TYR A 23 -10.38 -0.30 2.17
C TYR A 23 -10.89 -1.11 3.36
N GLY A 24 -12.07 -1.71 3.21
CA GLY A 24 -12.57 -2.73 4.14
C GLY A 24 -12.29 -4.11 3.54
N ILE A 25 -11.65 -4.97 4.31
CA ILE A 25 -11.46 -6.40 4.01
C ILE A 25 -12.42 -7.14 4.92
N GLU A 26 -13.41 -7.79 4.33
CA GLU A 26 -14.49 -8.51 5.02
C GLU A 26 -14.56 -9.93 4.46
N VAL A 27 -14.65 -10.93 5.33
CA VAL A 27 -14.74 -12.34 4.97
C VAL A 27 -16.17 -12.82 5.06
N ASP A 28 -16.64 -13.57 4.05
CA ASP A 28 -18.02 -14.08 3.99
C ASP A 28 -18.36 -15.15 5.06
N ASN A 29 -17.38 -15.61 5.84
CA ASN A 29 -17.52 -16.61 6.91
C ASN A 29 -16.92 -16.05 8.20
N ASP A 30 -17.48 -16.38 9.39
CA ASP A 30 -17.09 -15.96 10.76
C ASP A 30 -15.59 -16.19 11.08
N ARG A 31 -14.71 -15.44 10.41
CA ARG A 31 -13.26 -15.46 10.55
C ARG A 31 -12.78 -14.05 10.81
N ASP A 32 -13.25 -13.50 11.91
CA ASP A 32 -12.95 -12.16 12.44
C ASP A 32 -11.43 -11.84 12.51
N THR A 33 -10.56 -12.84 12.39
CA THR A 33 -9.10 -12.67 12.40
C THR A 33 -8.56 -12.05 11.10
N VAL A 34 -9.30 -12.11 9.99
CA VAL A 34 -8.89 -11.52 8.71
C VAL A 34 -9.56 -10.16 8.48
N ASP A 35 -10.76 -9.99 9.02
CA ASP A 35 -11.51 -8.74 8.87
C ASP A 35 -10.73 -7.55 9.38
N SER A 36 -10.55 -6.56 8.52
CA SER A 36 -9.75 -5.39 8.84
C SER A 36 -10.08 -4.20 7.96
N LYS A 37 -9.75 -3.02 8.44
CA LYS A 37 -9.73 -1.79 7.65
C LYS A 37 -8.29 -1.42 7.32
N LEU A 38 -7.94 -1.34 6.03
CA LEU A 38 -6.64 -0.87 5.57
C LEU A 38 -6.74 0.62 5.19
N VAL A 39 -5.82 1.43 5.72
CA VAL A 39 -5.73 2.87 5.44
C VAL A 39 -4.36 3.17 4.86
N ILE A 40 -4.34 3.84 3.71
CA ILE A 40 -3.14 4.26 3.00
C ILE A 40 -3.15 5.79 2.95
N ASN A 41 -2.16 6.43 3.56
CA ASN A 41 -1.96 7.88 3.50
C ASN A 41 -0.75 8.19 2.65
N ILE A 42 -0.89 9.20 1.79
CA ILE A 42 0.14 9.64 0.87
C ILE A 42 0.43 11.09 1.17
N GLU A 43 1.67 11.37 1.58
CA GLU A 43 2.16 12.70 1.91
C GLU A 43 3.17 13.10 0.84
N ASN A 44 2.89 14.17 0.09
CA ASN A 44 3.86 14.73 -0.86
C ASN A 44 4.59 15.90 -0.21
N SER A 45 5.90 16.00 -0.47
CA SER A 45 6.67 17.20 -0.13
C SER A 45 6.19 18.38 -0.97
N PHE A 46 6.50 19.60 -0.51
CA PHE A 46 6.12 20.82 -1.25
C PHE A 46 6.72 20.89 -2.66
N SER A 47 7.89 20.30 -2.87
CA SER A 47 8.54 20.22 -4.19
C SER A 47 8.03 19.05 -5.05
N ASN A 48 7.15 18.20 -4.51
CA ASN A 48 6.78 16.89 -5.07
C ASN A 48 7.98 15.95 -5.35
N GLU A 49 9.19 16.30 -4.95
CA GLU A 49 10.38 15.44 -5.16
C GLU A 49 10.38 14.23 -4.23
N GLU A 50 9.72 14.35 -3.07
CA GLU A 50 9.61 13.28 -2.09
C GLU A 50 8.15 12.93 -1.87
N VAL A 51 7.90 11.63 -1.76
CA VAL A 51 6.60 11.07 -1.40
C VAL A 51 6.80 10.12 -0.23
N LYS A 52 5.91 10.18 0.74
CA LYS A 52 5.86 9.23 1.84
C LYS A 52 4.50 8.53 1.83
N ILE A 53 4.55 7.20 1.84
CA ILE A 53 3.37 6.36 1.97
C ILE A 53 3.35 5.81 3.39
N THR A 54 2.27 6.03 4.11
CA THR A 54 2.00 5.46 5.43
C THR A 54 0.82 4.51 5.33
N VAL A 55 1.04 3.24 5.62
CA VAL A 55 -0.01 2.21 5.62
C VAL A 55 -0.30 1.79 7.05
N GLN A 56 -1.59 1.61 7.37
CA GLN A 56 -2.04 1.11 8.66
C GLN A 56 -3.21 0.14 8.48
N SER A 57 -3.18 -0.99 9.19
CA SER A 57 -4.31 -1.90 9.28
C SER A 57 -4.99 -1.77 10.65
N PHE A 58 -6.32 -1.83 10.67
CA PHE A 58 -7.16 -1.88 11.85
C PHE A 58 -7.95 -3.19 11.83
N PRO A 59 -7.39 -4.31 12.33
CA PRO A 59 -8.13 -5.55 12.48
C PRO A 59 -9.34 -5.41 13.38
N ASN A 60 -10.44 -6.10 13.04
CA ASN A 60 -11.58 -6.26 13.93
C ASN A 60 -11.21 -7.09 15.17
N ASN A 61 -10.34 -8.09 15.00
CA ASN A 61 -9.77 -8.91 16.08
C ASN A 61 -8.27 -9.12 15.85
N ASP A 62 -7.44 -8.62 16.76
CA ASP A 62 -5.98 -8.64 16.63
C ASP A 62 -5.29 -9.68 17.51
N ASN A 63 -6.03 -10.47 18.30
CA ASN A 63 -5.49 -11.29 19.39
C ASN A 63 -4.35 -12.21 18.91
N ASN A 64 -4.50 -12.78 17.72
CA ASN A 64 -3.55 -13.75 17.17
C ASN A 64 -2.72 -13.20 16.00
N ILE A 65 -2.84 -11.93 15.65
CA ILE A 65 -2.12 -11.35 14.51
C ILE A 65 -0.80 -10.76 15.00
N GLU A 66 0.32 -11.18 14.42
CA GLU A 66 1.66 -10.63 14.71
C GLU A 66 2.00 -9.50 13.74
N SER A 67 1.72 -9.70 12.45
CA SER A 67 2.01 -8.71 11.43
C SER A 67 1.23 -8.91 10.14
N TYR A 68 1.17 -7.84 9.34
CA TYR A 68 0.79 -7.91 7.93
C TYR A 68 2.01 -7.66 7.07
N ASN A 69 2.18 -8.44 6.00
CA ASN A 69 3.13 -8.15 4.94
C ASN A 69 2.36 -7.77 3.68
N LEU A 70 2.64 -6.58 3.16
CA LEU A 70 2.00 -6.04 1.98
C LEU A 70 3.06 -5.78 0.91
N VAL A 71 2.78 -6.16 -0.33
CA VAL A 71 3.63 -5.87 -1.49
C VAL A 71 2.82 -5.05 -2.47
N PHE A 72 3.27 -3.83 -2.76
CA PHE A 72 2.66 -2.95 -3.75
C PHE A 72 3.50 -2.90 -5.02
N ASP A 73 2.84 -2.97 -6.17
CA ASP A 73 3.46 -2.91 -7.49
C ASP A 73 2.75 -1.88 -8.38
N MET A 74 3.53 -1.08 -9.10
CA MET A 74 3.08 0.01 -9.99
C MET A 74 2.48 -0.49 -11.31
N LYS A 75 2.42 -1.81 -11.57
CA LYS A 75 2.06 -2.31 -12.90
C LYS A 75 1.15 -3.53 -12.91
N PHE A 76 0.15 -3.49 -13.80
CA PHE A 76 -0.30 -4.64 -14.59
C PHE A 76 -0.24 -4.31 -16.09
N ARG A 77 0.24 -5.26 -16.90
CA ARG A 77 0.11 -5.24 -18.37
C ARG A 77 -1.06 -6.14 -18.69
N GLU A 78 -2.27 -5.64 -18.93
CA GLU A 78 -3.22 -6.39 -19.79
C GLU A 78 -4.11 -5.51 -20.66
N ASP A 79 -4.30 -4.21 -20.39
CA ASP A 79 -5.24 -3.43 -21.22
C ASP A 79 -4.77 -1.99 -21.52
N TYR A 80 -3.59 -1.87 -22.13
CA TYR A 80 -3.31 -0.68 -22.93
C TYR A 80 -3.66 -1.01 -24.38
N GLU A 81 -4.94 -0.91 -24.75
CA GLU A 81 -5.33 -0.76 -26.16
C GLU A 81 -4.76 0.53 -26.80
N SER A 82 -4.06 1.37 -26.02
CA SER A 82 -3.34 2.54 -26.52
C SER A 82 -1.85 2.25 -26.68
N GLU A 83 -1.33 2.49 -27.89
CA GLU A 83 0.09 2.49 -28.24
C GLU A 83 0.94 3.33 -27.25
N PHE A 84 1.48 2.70 -26.20
CA PHE A 84 2.22 3.41 -25.15
C PHE A 84 3.71 3.48 -25.49
N THR A 85 4.19 4.67 -25.88
CA THR A 85 5.61 4.91 -26.25
C THR A 85 6.48 5.51 -25.13
N GLY A 86 6.08 5.39 -23.86
CA GLY A 86 6.80 5.93 -22.70
C GLY A 86 7.16 4.85 -21.67
N ILE A 87 8.17 5.10 -20.83
CA ILE A 87 8.51 4.25 -19.68
C ILE A 87 8.04 5.00 -18.43
N CYS A 88 6.99 4.50 -17.75
CA CYS A 88 6.71 4.93 -16.38
C CYS A 88 7.70 4.25 -15.45
N VAL A 89 8.48 5.02 -14.70
CA VAL A 89 9.47 4.51 -13.74
C VAL A 89 8.94 4.70 -12.33
N GLY A 90 8.40 5.88 -12.03
CA GLY A 90 7.87 6.23 -10.71
C GLY A 90 8.96 6.52 -9.67
N PRO A 91 8.55 6.84 -8.43
CA PRO A 91 9.47 7.12 -7.34
C PRO A 91 10.40 5.94 -7.06
N LYS A 92 11.66 6.23 -6.72
CA LYS A 92 12.60 5.26 -6.17
C LYS A 92 12.36 5.13 -4.66
N TRP A 93 11.87 3.97 -4.23
CA TRP A 93 11.51 3.71 -2.84
C TRP A 93 12.73 3.37 -1.98
N GLU A 94 12.76 3.83 -0.73
CA GLU A 94 13.87 3.57 0.21
C GLU A 94 14.06 2.07 0.46
N GLY A 95 15.27 1.56 0.23
CA GLY A 95 15.58 0.13 0.36
C GLY A 95 15.09 -0.72 -0.81
N PHE A 96 14.45 -0.11 -1.80
CA PHE A 96 13.98 -0.76 -3.02
C PHE A 96 14.40 0.06 -4.27
N GLY A 97 13.91 -0.36 -5.43
CA GLY A 97 14.01 0.40 -6.68
C GLY A 97 12.76 1.25 -6.91
N SER A 98 12.50 1.56 -8.17
CA SER A 98 11.20 2.09 -8.58
C SER A 98 10.24 0.95 -8.94
N GLY A 99 8.94 1.19 -8.83
CA GLY A 99 7.88 0.27 -9.26
C GLY A 99 7.31 -0.64 -8.17
N GLU A 100 8.14 -1.42 -7.47
CA GLU A 100 7.66 -2.34 -6.42
C GLU A 100 8.25 -1.97 -5.05
N PHE A 101 7.45 -2.08 -4.00
CA PHE A 101 7.94 -2.01 -2.63
C PHE A 101 7.12 -2.89 -1.69
N SER A 102 7.73 -3.29 -0.58
CA SER A 102 7.08 -4.07 0.47
C SER A 102 7.02 -3.29 1.78
N ILE A 103 5.94 -3.49 2.53
CA ILE A 103 5.75 -2.88 3.83
C ILE A 103 5.22 -3.90 4.84
N THR A 104 5.90 -4.00 5.99
CA THR A 104 5.48 -4.85 7.11
C THR A 104 4.85 -4.00 8.19
N LEU A 105 3.64 -4.40 8.61
CA LEU A 105 2.86 -3.76 9.66
C LEU A 105 2.92 -4.63 10.92
N GLU A 106 3.81 -4.30 11.85
CA GLU A 106 4.01 -5.09 13.07
C GLU A 106 2.98 -4.73 14.16
N LYS A 107 2.50 -5.71 14.93
CA LYS A 107 1.62 -5.47 16.09
C LYS A 107 2.21 -4.51 17.09
N SER A 108 3.52 -4.63 17.36
CA SER A 108 4.27 -3.75 18.27
C SER A 108 4.25 -2.27 17.87
N LYS A 109 3.92 -1.98 16.61
CA LYS A 109 3.76 -0.63 16.04
C LYS A 109 2.31 -0.33 15.67
N ASN A 110 1.35 -0.99 16.31
CA ASN A 110 -0.09 -0.86 16.05
C ASN A 110 -0.45 -1.08 14.58
N PHE A 111 0.21 -2.06 13.95
CA PHE A 111 0.04 -2.40 12.54
C PHE A 111 0.18 -1.19 11.61
N LYS A 112 1.14 -0.31 11.89
CA LYS A 112 1.44 0.89 11.12
C LYS A 112 2.90 0.92 10.70
N SER A 113 3.15 1.31 9.45
CA SER A 113 4.50 1.55 8.94
C SER A 113 4.46 2.58 7.82
N SER A 114 5.63 3.07 7.41
CA SER A 114 5.76 4.00 6.29
C SER A 114 6.99 3.73 5.46
N ILE A 115 6.94 4.13 4.19
CA ILE A 115 8.06 4.12 3.25
C ILE A 115 8.15 5.47 2.54
N SER A 116 9.37 5.93 2.29
CA SER A 116 9.64 7.15 1.53
C SER A 116 10.16 6.80 0.14
N GLY A 117 9.84 7.63 -0.85
CA GLY A 117 10.31 7.52 -2.21
C GLY A 117 10.73 8.88 -2.75
N ILE A 118 11.72 8.87 -3.66
CA ILE A 118 12.24 10.07 -4.32
C ILE A 118 11.89 9.99 -5.80
N ARG A 119 11.27 11.04 -6.35
CA ARG A 119 11.03 11.18 -7.78
C ARG A 119 12.30 11.69 -8.45
N ASP A 120 12.93 10.86 -9.27
CA ASP A 120 14.16 11.22 -9.98
C ASP A 120 13.83 11.94 -11.30
N SER A 121 13.94 13.28 -11.27
CA SER A 121 13.71 14.14 -12.43
C SER A 121 14.73 13.97 -13.56
N SER A 122 15.82 13.22 -13.33
CA SER A 122 16.81 12.89 -14.38
C SER A 122 16.39 11.71 -15.26
N THR A 123 15.37 10.96 -14.84
CA THR A 123 14.78 9.90 -15.65
C THR A 123 13.81 10.50 -16.67
N ASN A 124 13.82 10.01 -17.91
CA ASN A 124 12.82 10.38 -18.94
C ASN A 124 11.46 9.72 -18.60
N ASP A 125 10.97 9.89 -17.38
CA ASP A 125 9.63 9.48 -16.98
C ASP A 125 8.62 10.37 -17.66
N ARG A 126 7.65 9.75 -18.33
CA ARG A 126 6.65 10.42 -19.15
C ARG A 126 5.24 10.30 -18.56
N CYS A 127 5.14 9.81 -17.34
CA CYS A 127 3.86 9.51 -16.71
C CYS A 127 3.50 10.60 -15.69
N ASP A 128 2.30 11.14 -15.85
CA ASP A 128 1.73 12.13 -14.93
C ASP A 128 1.18 11.46 -13.67
N ASN A 129 0.75 10.20 -13.79
CA ASN A 129 0.18 9.41 -12.71
C ASN A 129 0.78 8.01 -12.66
N TYR A 130 0.97 7.51 -11.44
CA TYR A 130 1.46 6.16 -11.16
C TYR A 130 0.43 5.42 -10.33
N PHE A 131 -0.04 4.28 -10.83
CA PHE A 131 -1.04 3.46 -10.15
C PHE A 131 -0.37 2.28 -9.48
N TYR A 132 -0.48 2.19 -8.16
CA TYR A 132 0.05 1.08 -7.37
C TYR A 132 -1.08 0.19 -6.92
N TYR A 133 -0.91 -1.12 -7.05
CA TYR A 133 -1.86 -2.13 -6.63
C TYR A 133 -1.25 -2.98 -5.53
N LEU A 134 -2.04 -3.35 -4.53
CA LEU A 134 -1.63 -4.37 -3.57
C LEU A 134 -1.62 -5.73 -4.27
N ARG A 135 -0.42 -6.29 -4.44
CA ARG A 135 -0.17 -7.54 -5.17
C ARG A 135 -0.17 -8.77 -4.26
N ASN A 136 0.29 -8.60 -3.02
CA ASN A 136 0.29 -9.65 -2.01
C ASN A 136 -0.10 -9.07 -0.65
N LEU A 137 -0.99 -9.77 0.06
CA LEU A 137 -1.39 -9.50 1.43
C LEU A 137 -1.27 -10.78 2.27
N GLU A 138 -0.27 -10.83 3.14
CA GLU A 138 -0.08 -11.92 4.10
C GLU A 138 -0.34 -11.44 5.52
N ILE A 139 -1.06 -12.23 6.31
CA ILE A 139 -1.33 -12.02 7.74
C ILE A 139 -0.61 -13.12 8.51
N ASN A 140 0.44 -12.76 9.24
CA ASN A 140 1.19 -13.69 10.06
C ASN A 140 0.55 -13.82 11.44
N LEU A 141 0.32 -15.06 11.88
CA LEU A 141 -0.29 -15.34 13.17
C LEU A 141 0.76 -15.72 14.23
N SER A 142 0.44 -15.45 15.50
CA SER A 142 1.30 -15.76 16.66
C SER A 142 1.57 -17.25 16.83
N ASN A 143 0.66 -18.08 16.32
CA ASN A 143 0.84 -19.52 16.32
C ASN A 143 1.79 -19.99 15.21
N GLY A 144 2.28 -19.14 14.30
CA GLY A 144 3.16 -19.49 13.18
C GLY A 144 2.46 -19.93 11.90
N GLU A 145 1.13 -19.87 11.85
CA GLU A 145 0.33 -20.00 10.63
C GLU A 145 0.20 -18.64 9.92
N LYS A 146 -0.26 -18.66 8.67
CA LYS A 146 -0.53 -17.44 7.90
C LYS A 146 -1.87 -17.50 7.20
N TYR A 147 -2.51 -16.34 7.06
CA TYR A 147 -3.53 -16.14 6.04
C TYR A 147 -2.93 -15.42 4.85
N LEU A 148 -3.19 -15.92 3.65
CA LEU A 148 -2.85 -15.23 2.42
C LEU A 148 -4.15 -14.77 1.77
N VAL A 149 -4.32 -13.45 1.65
CA VAL A 149 -5.53 -12.84 1.12
C VAL A 149 -5.30 -12.53 -0.36
N GLY A 150 -6.17 -13.06 -1.22
CA GLY A 150 -6.13 -12.80 -2.64
C GLY A 150 -6.40 -11.34 -2.97
N VAL A 151 -5.56 -10.73 -3.82
CA VAL A 151 -5.67 -9.32 -4.19
C VAL A 151 -5.46 -9.10 -5.70
N ALA A 152 -4.28 -9.41 -6.24
CA ALA A 152 -3.92 -9.09 -7.63
C ALA A 152 -2.63 -9.80 -8.04
N THR A 153 -2.66 -11.12 -8.22
CA THR A 153 -1.48 -11.88 -8.65
C THR A 153 -1.45 -12.11 -10.16
N ASP A 154 -0.25 -11.98 -10.76
CA ASP A 154 0.03 -12.30 -12.18
C ASP A 154 0.17 -13.81 -12.42
N TYR A 155 0.28 -14.60 -11.35
CA TYR A 155 0.41 -16.04 -11.45
C TYR A 155 -0.95 -16.59 -11.85
N ALA A 156 -1.10 -16.97 -13.13
CA ALA A 156 -2.29 -17.54 -13.77
C ALA A 156 -3.13 -18.43 -12.83
N ASP A 157 -4.08 -17.82 -12.12
CA ASP A 157 -4.89 -18.39 -11.03
C ASP A 157 -4.12 -19.28 -10.02
N SER A 158 -2.81 -19.10 -9.93
CA SER A 158 -1.90 -19.94 -9.16
C SER A 158 -1.49 -19.20 -7.91
N TYR A 159 -2.46 -19.06 -7.00
CA TYR A 159 -2.27 -18.87 -5.56
C TYR A 159 -1.42 -17.67 -5.10
N PRO A 160 -1.89 -16.82 -4.17
CA PRO A 160 -3.26 -16.50 -3.79
C PRO A 160 -3.85 -15.33 -4.64
N ASP A 161 -4.96 -15.56 -5.36
CA ASP A 161 -5.74 -14.54 -6.11
C ASP A 161 -7.13 -14.17 -5.54
N ALA A 162 -7.61 -12.97 -5.84
CA ALA A 162 -8.94 -12.54 -5.40
C ALA A 162 -10.05 -13.46 -5.98
N PRO A 163 -11.14 -13.75 -5.25
CA PRO A 163 -11.50 -13.23 -3.92
C PRO A 163 -11.09 -14.14 -2.75
N TYR A 164 -10.34 -15.22 -3.02
CA TYR A 164 -10.16 -16.28 -2.04
C TYR A 164 -9.18 -15.90 -0.93
N ILE A 165 -9.37 -16.53 0.23
CA ILE A 165 -8.44 -16.50 1.35
C ILE A 165 -7.92 -17.89 1.59
N TRP A 166 -6.62 -17.99 1.72
CA TRP A 166 -5.92 -19.22 1.98
C TRP A 166 -5.29 -19.22 3.35
N LYS A 167 -5.20 -20.41 3.94
CA LYS A 167 -4.44 -20.65 5.16
C LYS A 167 -3.20 -21.45 4.82
N GLN A 168 -2.04 -20.96 5.24
CA GLN A 168 -0.80 -21.72 5.24
C GLN A 168 -0.47 -22.17 6.66
N ASN A 169 -0.38 -23.49 6.88
CA ASN A 169 -0.04 -24.04 8.18
C ASN A 169 1.49 -24.15 8.37
N LYS A 170 1.92 -24.60 9.56
CA LYS A 170 3.35 -24.77 9.91
C LYS A 170 4.11 -25.76 9.03
N LEU A 171 3.41 -26.66 8.35
CA LEU A 171 3.99 -27.64 7.44
C LEU A 171 4.05 -27.10 6.00
N ASN A 172 3.79 -25.80 5.80
CA ASN A 172 3.64 -25.13 4.51
C ASN A 172 2.54 -25.71 3.63
N GLN A 173 1.59 -26.44 4.21
CA GLN A 173 0.40 -26.89 3.51
C GLN A 173 -0.58 -25.73 3.41
N ILE A 174 -1.26 -25.69 2.28
CA ILE A 174 -2.07 -24.57 1.85
C ILE A 174 -3.48 -25.09 1.57
N GLU A 175 -4.47 -24.39 2.08
CA GLU A 175 -5.88 -24.68 1.80
C GLU A 175 -6.67 -23.38 1.60
N VAL A 176 -7.62 -23.39 0.65
CA VAL A 176 -8.63 -22.33 0.55
C VAL A 176 -9.51 -22.47 1.77
N ILE A 177 -9.64 -21.42 2.54
CA ILE A 177 -10.50 -21.41 3.71
C ILE A 177 -11.78 -20.63 3.43
N GLY A 178 -11.78 -19.60 2.58
CA GLY A 178 -12.99 -18.82 2.31
C GLY A 178 -12.78 -17.78 1.22
N THR A 179 -13.67 -16.80 1.17
CA THR A 179 -13.67 -15.66 0.25
C THR A 179 -13.79 -14.36 1.02
N SER A 180 -13.34 -13.28 0.40
CA SER A 180 -13.51 -11.91 0.88
C SER A 180 -14.25 -11.05 -0.13
N ASN A 181 -14.65 -9.86 0.29
CA ASN A 181 -15.18 -8.81 -0.56
C ASN A 181 -14.14 -8.18 -1.52
N ILE A 182 -12.88 -8.62 -1.50
CA ILE A 182 -11.81 -8.06 -2.32
C ILE A 182 -11.94 -8.57 -3.76
N GLU A 183 -12.10 -7.62 -4.69
CA GLU A 183 -12.01 -7.87 -6.12
C GLU A 183 -10.57 -7.69 -6.62
N LYS A 184 -10.25 -8.31 -7.76
CA LYS A 184 -8.91 -8.21 -8.36
C LYS A 184 -8.56 -6.74 -8.61
N TYR A 185 -7.36 -6.31 -8.20
CA TYR A 185 -6.87 -4.92 -8.34
C TYR A 185 -7.63 -3.85 -7.54
N SER A 186 -8.60 -4.22 -6.70
CA SER A 186 -9.46 -3.25 -6.00
C SER A 186 -8.73 -2.45 -4.92
N ILE A 187 -7.70 -3.02 -4.28
CA ILE A 187 -6.84 -2.31 -3.34
C ILE A 187 -5.70 -1.66 -4.13
N ASN A 188 -5.81 -0.36 -4.35
CA ASN A 188 -4.83 0.42 -5.13
C ASN A 188 -4.67 1.84 -4.58
N PHE A 189 -3.75 2.60 -5.14
CA PHE A 189 -3.71 4.05 -4.95
C PHE A 189 -2.98 4.70 -6.12
N GLU A 190 -3.27 5.99 -6.33
CA GLU A 190 -2.64 6.81 -7.35
C GLU A 190 -1.65 7.80 -6.73
N LEU A 191 -0.48 7.91 -7.35
CA LEU A 191 0.47 8.99 -7.13
C LEU A 191 0.45 9.90 -8.35
N SER A 192 -0.01 11.13 -8.17
CA SER A 192 0.18 12.17 -9.19
C SER A 192 1.58 12.79 -9.05
N ASN A 193 2.14 13.19 -10.18
CA ASN A 193 3.40 13.93 -10.29
C ASN A 193 3.18 15.43 -9.99
#